data_AF-A0A964JV71-F1
#
_entry.id   AF-A0A964JV71-F1
#
_cell.length_a   1.000
_cell.length_b   1.000
_cell.length_c   1.000
_cell.angle_alpha   90.00
_cell.angle_beta   90.00
_cell.angle_gamma   90.00
#
_symmetry.space_group_name_H-M   'P 1'
#
loop_
_entity.id
_entity.type
_entity.pdbx_description
1 polymer ?
#
loop_
_entity_poly.entity_id
_entity_poly.type
_entity_poly.pdbx_seq_one_letter_code
_entity_poly.pdbx_strand_id
1 'polypeptide(L)' 'MAAKTVSLEEFRVRAAHTGLNLTEEDIVELHKGYVGMLRLMERFPSDFPSEAEPSHIFTMVGGVVR' A
#
# COMPACT_ATOMS: atom_id res chain seq x y z
N MET A 1 7.69 3.39 -15.58
CA MET A 1 7.05 2.11 -15.92
C MET A 1 5.60 2.20 -15.47
N ALA A 2 4.62 2.00 -16.36
CA ALA A 2 3.22 1.95 -15.92
C ALA A 2 3.05 0.80 -14.92
N ALA A 3 2.45 1.06 -13.76
CA ALA A 3 2.19 0.01 -12.79
C ALA A 3 1.19 -0.94 -13.42
N LYS A 4 1.57 -2.22 -13.55
CA LYS A 4 0.67 -3.27 -14.02
C LYS A 4 -0.59 -3.22 -13.14
N THR A 5 -1.73 -2.90 -13.74
CA THR A 5 -3.00 -2.85 -12.99
C THR A 5 -3.30 -4.24 -12.47
N VAL A 6 -3.41 -4.38 -11.14
CA VAL A 6 -3.75 -5.65 -10.49
C VAL A 6 -5.18 -6.02 -10.89
N SER A 7 -5.38 -7.24 -11.40
CA SER A 7 -6.72 -7.72 -11.78
C SER A 7 -7.58 -7.97 -10.53
N LEU A 8 -8.90 -8.04 -10.70
CA LEU A 8 -9.82 -8.35 -9.59
C LEU A 8 -9.53 -9.75 -9.00
N GLU A 9 -9.20 -10.72 -9.83
CA GLU A 9 -8.86 -12.08 -9.39
C GLU A 9 -7.57 -12.09 -8.56
N GLU A 10 -6.52 -11.38 -9.01
CA GLU A 10 -5.29 -11.26 -8.25
C GLU A 10 -5.51 -10.51 -6.94
N PHE A 11 -6.36 -9.49 -6.96
CA PHE A 11 -6.75 -8.76 -5.75
C PHE A 11 -7.50 -9.66 -4.76
N ARG A 12 -8.40 -10.53 -5.24
CA ARG A 12 -9.12 -11.50 -4.41
C ARG A 12 -8.17 -12.44 -3.66
N VAL A 13 -7.14 -12.94 -4.35
CA VAL A 13 -6.11 -13.79 -3.71
C VAL A 13 -5.38 -13.01 -2.62
N ARG A 14 -4.98 -11.76 -2.88
CA ARG A 14 -4.32 -10.91 -1.87
C ARG A 14 -5.23 -10.61 -0.67
N ALA A 15 -6.50 -10.32 -0.92
CA ALA A 15 -7.49 -10.03 0.12
C ALA A 15 -7.67 -11.22 1.07
N ALA A 16 -7.62 -12.46 0.56
CA ALA A 16 -7.70 -13.67 1.38
C ALA A 16 -6.58 -13.80 2.42
N HIS A 17 -5.41 -13.20 2.17
CA HIS A 17 -4.28 -13.22 3.12
C HIS A 17 -4.40 -12.22 4.26
N THR A 18 -5.38 -11.32 4.24
CA THR A 18 -5.55 -10.29 5.27
C THR A 18 -6.19 -10.81 6.56
N GLY A 19 -6.83 -11.98 6.50
CA GLY A 19 -7.63 -12.53 7.61
C GLY A 19 -8.94 -11.79 7.85
N LEU A 20 -9.29 -10.80 7.01
CA LEU A 20 -10.57 -10.09 7.07
C LEU A 20 -11.68 -10.94 6.46
N ASN A 21 -12.85 -10.92 7.10
CA ASN A 21 -14.05 -11.52 6.53
C ASN A 21 -14.71 -10.52 5.57
N LEU A 22 -14.35 -10.60 4.30
CA LEU A 22 -14.82 -9.70 3.25
C LEU A 22 -15.86 -10.40 2.38
N THR A 23 -16.95 -9.71 2.09
CA THR A 23 -17.91 -10.14 1.08
C THR A 23 -17.37 -9.88 -0.32
N GLU A 24 -18.01 -10.47 -1.34
CA GLU A 24 -17.63 -10.21 -2.73
C GLU A 24 -17.83 -8.74 -3.12
N GLU A 25 -18.85 -8.07 -2.56
CA GLU A 25 -19.08 -6.64 -2.76
C GLU A 25 -17.94 -5.80 -2.17
N ASP A 26 -17.48 -6.13 -0.96
CA ASP A 26 -16.33 -5.46 -0.32
C ASP A 26 -15.08 -5.60 -1.19
N ILE A 27 -14.82 -6.78 -1.74
CA ILE A 27 -13.65 -7.05 -2.59
C ILE A 27 -13.69 -6.18 -3.84
N VAL A 28 -14.86 -6.02 -4.48
CA VAL A 28 -15.03 -5.19 -5.67
C VAL A 28 -14.82 -3.71 -5.35
N GLU A 29 -15.40 -3.20 -4.27
CA GLU A 29 -15.21 -1.79 -3.87
C GLU A 29 -13.77 -1.48 -3.46
N LEU A 30 -13.15 -2.39 -2.70
CA LEU A 30 -11.75 -2.25 -2.31
C LEU A 30 -10.81 -2.31 -3.53
N HIS A 31 -11.10 -3.15 -4.52
CA HIS A 31 -10.32 -3.21 -5.76
C HIS A 31 -10.39 -1.89 -6.54
N LYS A 32 -11.58 -1.27 -6.63
CA LYS A 32 -11.75 0.05 -7.26
C LYS A 32 -10.88 1.10 -6.56
N GLY A 33 -10.95 1.15 -5.22
CA GLY A 33 -10.15 2.07 -4.41
C GLY A 33 -8.64 1.84 -4.59
N TYR A 34 -8.21 0.58 -4.57
CA TYR A 34 -6.82 0.19 -4.77
C TYR A 34 -6.28 0.64 -6.14
N VAL A 35 -7.02 0.39 -7.23
CA VAL A 35 -6.64 0.83 -8.58
C VAL A 35 -6.61 2.36 -8.67
N GLY A 36 -7.57 3.05 -8.05
CA GLY A 36 -7.57 4.51 -7.97
C GLY A 36 -6.32 5.06 -7.29
N MET A 37 -5.92 4.46 -6.17
CA MET A 37 -4.72 4.84 -5.43
C MET A 37 -3.44 4.57 -6.24
N LEU A 38 -3.32 3.43 -6.92
CA LEU A 38 -2.19 3.15 -7.81
C LEU A 38 -2.03 4.23 -8.89
N ARG A 39 -3.13 4.59 -9.55
CA ARG A 39 -3.14 5.65 -10.58
C ARG A 39 -2.78 7.03 -10.03
N LEU A 40 -3.14 7.30 -8.76
CA LEU A 40 -2.73 8.53 -8.09
C LEU A 40 -1.23 8.51 -7.83
N MET A 41 -0.69 7.38 -7.33
CA MET A 41 0.74 7.18 -7.08
C MET A 41 1.59 7.34 -8.34
N GLU A 42 1.10 6.90 -9.51
CA GLU A 42 1.78 7.10 -10.80
C GLU A 42 1.95 8.58 -11.20
N ARG A 43 1.14 9.48 -10.62
CA ARG A 43 1.21 10.92 -10.89
C ARG A 43 2.11 11.65 -9.91
N PHE A 44 2.56 10.99 -8.84
CA PHE A 44 3.50 11.62 -7.93
C PHE A 44 4.83 11.86 -8.65
N PRO A 45 5.47 13.02 -8.45
CA PRO A 45 6.82 13.28 -8.97
C PRO A 45 7.77 12.16 -8.53
N SER A 46 8.57 11.65 -9.45
CA SER A 46 9.57 10.60 -9.15
C SER A 46 10.84 11.19 -8.51
N ASP A 47 10.94 12.51 -8.56
CA ASP A 47 12.03 13.40 -8.17
C ASP A 47 11.79 14.00 -6.78
N PHE A 48 11.24 13.20 -5.86
CA PHE A 48 11.26 13.56 -4.44
C PHE A 48 12.72 13.80 -4.02
N PRO A 49 13.06 14.98 -3.46
CA PRO A 49 14.38 15.22 -2.91
C PRO A 49 14.71 14.12 -1.90
N SER A 50 15.93 13.58 -1.95
CA SER A 50 16.41 12.54 -1.03
C SER A 50 16.29 12.91 0.46
N GLU A 51 16.02 14.17 0.78
CA GLU A 51 15.77 14.71 2.12
C GLU A 51 14.34 14.46 2.61
N ALA A 52 13.48 13.84 1.79
CA ALA A 52 12.17 13.35 2.23
C ALA A 52 12.34 12.09 3.10
N GLU A 53 12.89 12.29 4.30
CA GLU A 53 12.87 11.30 5.37
C GLU A 53 11.42 10.82 5.58
N PRO A 54 11.20 9.53 5.89
CA PRO A 54 9.87 9.08 6.30
C PRO A 54 9.39 9.96 7.47
N SER A 55 8.14 10.41 7.41
CA SER A 55 7.58 11.35 8.40
C SER A 55 7.71 10.87 9.85
N HIS A 56 7.90 9.57 10.03
CA HIS A 56 8.18 8.95 11.31
C HIS A 56 9.44 8.07 11.21
N ILE A 57 10.55 8.56 11.78
CA ILE A 57 11.75 7.77 12.05
C ILE A 57 11.56 7.12 13.43
N PHE A 58 11.32 5.81 13.47
CA PHE A 58 11.28 5.07 14.73
C PHE A 58 12.70 4.70 15.15
N THR A 59 13.28 5.44 16.08
CA THR A 59 14.57 5.10 16.69
C THR A 59 14.33 4.08 17.81
N MET A 60 14.97 2.90 17.76
CA MET A 60 15.01 2.02 18.92
C MET A 60 15.81 2.72 20.03
N VAL A 61 15.13 3.09 21.12
CA VAL A 61 15.81 3.52 22.35
C VAL A 61 16.45 2.26 22.95
N GLY A 62 17.73 2.03 22.62
CA GLY A 62 18.53 0.97 23.22
C GLY A 62 18.56 1.16 24.73
N GLY A 63 17.83 0.30 25.45
CA GLY A 63 17.88 0.25 26.90
C GLY A 63 19.31 0.02 27.36
N VAL A 64 19.82 0.92 28.18
CA VAL A 64 21.03 0.68 28.96
C VAL A 64 20.73 -0.46 29.93
N VAL A 65 21.27 -1.65 29.65
CA VAL A 65 21.49 -2.65 30.68
C VAL A 65 22.81 -2.30 31.35
N ARG A 66 22.74 -1.64 32.50
CA ARG A 66 23.78 -1.64 33.52
C ARG A 66 23.13 -1.80 34.88
#